data_AF-A0A1V6QSV9-F1
#
_entry.id   AF-A0A1V6QSV9-F1
#
_cell.length_a   1.000
_cell.length_b   1.000
_cell.length_c   1.000
_cell.angle_alpha   90.00
_cell.angle_beta   90.00
_cell.angle_gamma   90.00
#
_symmetry.space_group_name_H-M   'P 1'
#
loop_
_entity.id
_entity.type
_entity.pdbx_description
1 polymer ?
#
loop_
_entity_poly.entity_id
_entity_poly.type
_entity_poly.pdbx_seq_one_letter_code
_entity_poly.pdbx_strand_id
1 'polypeptide(L)'
;MLWIPTSEDNNLLGLAKEQARAATQEDAVSQKQVPRMKSTTLNTARSQAVPSSELPENIGRHSRRVDTALPGKHTRQLYDRLSWKEASVLAKPRTGMARLNGYLFRINAAEADQCACGQARETVDHFLFRCRKWTVYRTEMLQCTNTHRSNISFFLGGKSPSDDQNWTPNLEAVRASIRFAIATGRLDAT
;
A
#
# COMPACT_ATOMS: atom_id res chain seq x y z
N MET A 1 49.03 -4.58 -17.23
CA MET A 1 49.55 -3.64 -16.21
C MET A 1 50.20 -2.49 -16.95
N LEU A 2 49.75 -1.26 -16.70
CA LEU A 2 50.31 -0.06 -17.31
C LEU A 2 51.18 0.64 -16.26
N TRP A 3 52.49 0.69 -16.48
CA TRP A 3 53.39 1.44 -15.61
C TRP A 3 53.41 2.90 -16.04
N ILE A 4 53.11 3.80 -15.10
CA ILE A 4 53.06 5.24 -15.37
C ILE A 4 54.32 5.88 -14.75
N PRO A 5 55.16 6.57 -15.54
CA PRO A 5 56.33 7.27 -15.03
C PRO A 5 55.92 8.42 -14.09
N THR A 6 56.78 8.74 -13.14
CA THR A 6 56.61 9.92 -12.27
C THR A 6 56.87 11.19 -13.07
N SER A 7 55.80 11.87 -13.52
CA SER A 7 55.85 13.25 -14.02
C SER A 7 55.21 14.21 -13.01
N GLU A 8 55.70 15.45 -12.96
CA GLU A 8 55.18 16.49 -12.04
C GLU A 8 53.71 16.82 -12.27
N ASP A 9 53.20 16.63 -13.49
CA ASP A 9 51.81 16.88 -13.86
C ASP A 9 50.80 15.80 -13.40
N ASN A 10 51.28 14.70 -12.78
CA ASN A 10 50.39 13.61 -12.36
C ASN A 10 49.83 13.84 -10.95
N ASN A 11 48.86 14.75 -10.87
CA ASN A 11 48.17 15.13 -9.64
C ASN A 11 47.57 13.93 -8.87
N LEU A 12 47.08 12.91 -9.58
CA LEU A 12 46.51 11.70 -8.96
C LEU A 12 47.58 10.85 -8.25
N LEU A 13 48.78 10.75 -8.85
CA LEU A 13 49.90 10.05 -8.23
C LEU A 13 50.41 10.80 -6.99
N GLY A 14 50.39 12.13 -7.02
CA GLY A 14 50.70 12.98 -5.88
C GLY A 14 49.75 12.72 -4.71
N LEU A 15 48.44 12.83 -4.96
CA LEU A 15 47.40 12.56 -3.96
C LEU A 15 47.47 11.14 -3.41
N ALA A 16 47.71 10.14 -4.27
CA ALA A 16 47.87 8.76 -3.82
C ALA A 16 49.08 8.57 -2.88
N LYS A 17 50.21 9.23 -3.17
CA LYS A 17 51.40 9.20 -2.29
C LYS A 17 51.16 9.90 -0.96
N GLU A 18 50.48 11.03 -0.96
CA GLU A 18 50.11 11.75 0.27
C GLU A 18 49.20 10.90 1.15
N GLN A 19 48.16 10.30 0.57
CA GLN A 19 47.24 9.41 1.30
C GLN A 19 47.96 8.16 1.83
N ALA A 20 48.88 7.57 1.04
CA ALA A 20 49.67 6.43 1.49
C ALA A 20 50.59 6.79 2.68
N ARG A 21 51.24 7.97 2.64
CA ARG A 21 52.08 8.47 3.75
C ARG A 21 51.26 8.74 5.01
N ALA A 22 50.10 9.38 4.86
CA ALA A 22 49.18 9.66 5.96
C ALA A 22 48.69 8.37 6.64
N ALA A 23 48.43 7.32 5.86
CA ALA A 23 48.00 6.02 6.38
C ALA A 23 49.11 5.25 7.13
N THR A 24 50.38 5.61 6.97
CA THR A 24 51.54 4.95 7.62
C THR A 24 52.09 5.69 8.84
N GLN A 25 51.48 6.80 9.26
CA GLN A 25 51.91 7.52 10.47
C GLN A 25 51.54 6.74 11.75
N GLU A 26 52.33 6.88 12.82
CA GLU A 26 52.22 6.08 14.05
C GLU A 26 50.86 6.21 14.77
N ASP A 27 50.18 7.35 14.62
CA ASP A 27 48.85 7.61 15.19
C ASP A 27 47.69 7.45 14.17
N ALA A 28 47.94 6.81 13.02
CA ALA A 28 46.94 6.68 11.98
C ALA A 28 45.80 5.75 12.41
N VAL A 29 44.59 6.31 12.56
CA VAL A 29 43.37 5.53 12.80
C VAL A 29 43.10 4.62 11.61
N SER A 30 43.01 3.31 11.85
CA SER A 30 42.65 2.34 10.83
C SER A 30 41.34 2.77 10.15
N GLN A 31 41.41 3.12 8.86
CA GLN A 31 40.22 3.37 8.07
C GLN A 31 39.37 2.09 8.09
N LYS A 32 38.16 2.18 8.64
CA LYS A 32 37.19 1.07 8.63
C LYS A 32 37.11 0.53 7.21
N GLN A 33 37.56 -0.71 7.01
CA GLN A 33 37.48 -1.34 5.70
C GLN A 33 36.03 -1.37 5.25
N VAL A 34 35.74 -0.73 4.13
CA VAL A 34 34.42 -0.85 3.50
C VAL A 34 34.29 -2.31 3.08
N PRO A 35 33.19 -3.01 3.44
CA PRO A 35 33.02 -4.40 3.07
C PRO A 35 33.17 -4.57 1.55
N ARG A 36 34.10 -5.42 1.13
CA ARG A 36 34.38 -5.66 -0.30
C ARG A 36 33.23 -6.39 -1.00
N MET A 37 32.34 -7.03 -0.23
CA MET A 37 31.22 -7.79 -0.72
C MET A 37 29.93 -6.96 -0.69
N LYS A 38 29.27 -6.85 -1.85
CA LYS A 38 28.06 -6.03 -2.05
C LYS A 38 26.92 -6.38 -1.08
N SER A 39 26.78 -7.66 -0.71
CA SER A 39 25.75 -8.14 0.22
C SER A 39 25.95 -7.58 1.63
N THR A 40 27.19 -7.56 2.12
CA THR A 40 27.52 -7.04 3.46
C THR A 40 27.28 -5.54 3.52
N THR A 41 27.68 -4.79 2.49
CA THR A 41 27.41 -3.34 2.39
C THR A 41 25.91 -3.05 2.39
N LEU A 42 25.13 -3.84 1.66
CA LEU A 42 23.68 -3.69 1.59
C LEU A 42 22.98 -4.05 2.91
N ASN A 43 23.43 -5.09 3.62
CA ASN A 43 22.90 -5.45 4.93
C ASN A 43 23.21 -4.38 5.99
N THR A 44 24.43 -3.85 5.99
CA THR A 44 24.82 -2.74 6.87
C THR A 44 24.00 -1.48 6.58
N ALA A 45 23.78 -1.15 5.30
CA ALA A 45 22.93 -0.04 4.92
C ALA A 45 21.47 -0.24 5.37
N ARG A 46 20.93 -1.47 5.25
CA ARG A 46 19.59 -1.80 5.75
C ARG A 46 19.48 -1.72 7.27
N SER A 47 20.51 -2.12 8.02
CA SER A 47 20.50 -2.03 9.49
C SER A 47 20.71 -0.61 10.01
N GLN A 48 21.42 0.24 9.26
CA GLN A 48 21.66 1.65 9.60
C GLN A 48 20.53 2.56 9.13
N ALA A 49 19.79 2.16 8.10
CA ALA A 49 18.55 2.83 7.73
C ALA A 49 17.60 2.74 8.92
N VAL A 50 17.28 3.90 9.50
CA VAL A 50 16.15 4.01 10.43
C VAL A 50 14.96 3.38 9.73
N PRO A 51 14.26 2.40 10.34
CA PRO A 51 13.03 1.90 9.78
C PRO A 51 12.00 3.03 9.90
N SER A 52 11.99 3.97 8.97
CA SER A 52 10.77 4.69 8.65
C SER A 52 9.88 3.69 7.93
N SER A 53 9.29 2.77 8.70
CA SER A 53 8.19 1.92 8.26
C SER A 53 6.93 2.74 7.92
N GLU A 54 6.98 4.04 8.20
CA GLU A 54 5.91 4.97 7.91
C GLU A 54 6.02 5.45 6.47
N LEU A 55 5.26 4.79 5.59
CA LEU A 55 4.89 5.36 4.31
C LEU A 55 4.33 6.78 4.55
N PRO A 56 4.75 7.79 3.77
CA PRO A 56 4.22 9.15 3.83
C PRO A 56 2.71 9.17 3.99
N GLU A 57 2.20 10.11 4.79
CA GLU A 57 0.79 10.14 5.23
C GLU A 57 -0.22 10.16 4.07
N ASN A 58 0.20 10.69 2.91
CA ASN A 58 -0.60 10.73 1.69
C ASN A 58 -0.70 9.39 0.95
N ILE A 59 0.20 8.43 1.20
CA ILE A 59 0.21 7.13 0.51
C ILE A 59 -0.81 6.19 1.16
N GLY A 60 -1.59 5.49 0.35
CA GLY A 60 -2.50 4.45 0.83
C GLY A 60 -3.62 4.95 1.75
N ARG A 61 -3.95 6.25 1.74
CA ARG A 61 -4.99 6.86 2.59
C ARG A 61 -6.30 6.08 2.57
N HIS A 62 -6.71 5.58 1.41
CA HIS A 62 -7.91 4.75 1.29
C HIS A 62 -7.76 3.39 1.99
N SER A 63 -6.69 2.65 1.71
CA SER A 63 -6.43 1.36 2.33
C SER A 63 -6.32 1.45 3.85
N ARG A 64 -5.69 2.50 4.39
CA ARG A 64 -5.61 2.76 5.84
C ARG A 64 -6.98 3.08 6.45
N ARG A 65 -7.82 3.82 5.72
CA ARG A 65 -9.20 4.11 6.13
C ARG A 65 -10.06 2.85 6.17
N VAL A 66 -9.81 1.90 5.26
CA VAL A 66 -10.51 0.61 5.25
C VAL A 66 -9.97 -0.29 6.36
N ASP A 67 -8.65 -0.32 6.55
CA ASP A 67 -7.98 -1.24 7.47
C ASP A 67 -6.79 -0.58 8.16
N THR A 68 -6.99 -0.17 9.41
CA THR A 68 -5.92 0.44 10.23
C THR A 68 -4.87 -0.57 10.66
N ALA A 69 -5.21 -1.87 10.70
CA ALA A 69 -4.29 -2.93 11.10
C ALA A 69 -3.27 -3.29 10.01
N LEU A 70 -3.41 -2.72 8.80
CA LEU A 70 -2.67 -3.08 7.58
C LEU A 70 -2.82 -4.58 7.22
N PRO A 71 -2.41 -5.03 6.03
CA PRO A 71 -2.56 -6.44 5.66
C PRO A 71 -1.84 -7.37 6.63
N GLY A 72 -2.60 -8.29 7.23
CA GLY A 72 -2.10 -9.20 8.27
C GLY A 72 -2.81 -10.56 8.26
N LYS A 73 -2.76 -11.26 9.40
CA LYS A 73 -3.38 -12.60 9.55
C LYS A 73 -4.88 -12.59 9.23
N HIS A 74 -5.61 -11.55 9.65
CA HIS A 74 -7.04 -11.39 9.36
C HIS A 74 -7.30 -11.21 7.86
N THR A 75 -6.43 -10.49 7.15
CA THR A 75 -6.53 -10.31 5.70
C THR A 75 -6.35 -11.64 4.99
N ARG A 76 -5.41 -12.48 5.43
CA ARG A 76 -5.27 -13.84 4.89
C ARG A 76 -6.52 -14.68 5.12
N GLN A 77 -7.07 -14.68 6.34
CA GLN A 77 -8.32 -15.39 6.66
C GLN A 77 -9.52 -14.93 5.81
N LEU A 78 -9.56 -13.64 5.46
CA LEU A 78 -10.57 -13.04 4.59
C LEU A 78 -10.51 -13.62 3.18
N TYR A 79 -9.32 -13.72 2.58
CA TYR A 79 -9.14 -14.12 1.18
C TYR A 79 -9.03 -15.63 0.96
N ASP A 80 -8.46 -16.40 1.90
CA ASP A 80 -8.24 -17.84 1.76
C ASP A 80 -9.55 -18.63 1.52
N ARG A 81 -10.70 -18.05 1.90
CA ARG A 81 -12.03 -18.66 1.77
C ARG A 81 -12.81 -18.18 0.54
N LEU A 82 -12.21 -17.34 -0.30
CA LEU A 82 -12.86 -16.73 -1.47
C LEU A 82 -12.36 -17.38 -2.75
N SER A 83 -13.26 -17.54 -3.71
CA SER A 83 -12.87 -17.82 -5.09
C SER A 83 -12.07 -16.65 -5.66
N TRP A 84 -11.33 -16.90 -6.75
CA TRP A 84 -10.57 -15.85 -7.43
C TRP A 84 -11.44 -14.64 -7.84
N LYS A 85 -12.67 -14.90 -8.31
CA LYS A 85 -13.62 -13.85 -8.69
C LYS A 85 -14.02 -13.00 -7.48
N GLU A 86 -14.40 -13.64 -6.38
CA GLU A 86 -14.80 -12.96 -5.14
C GLU A 86 -13.64 -12.15 -4.54
N ALA A 87 -12.44 -12.73 -4.50
CA ALA A 87 -11.22 -12.06 -4.03
C ALA A 87 -10.91 -10.81 -4.88
N SER A 88 -10.98 -10.92 -6.21
CA SER A 88 -10.77 -9.78 -7.12
C SER A 88 -11.80 -8.66 -6.90
N VAL A 89 -13.07 -9.05 -6.71
CA VAL A 89 -14.15 -8.10 -6.42
C VAL A 89 -13.96 -7.41 -5.07
N LEU A 90 -13.46 -8.11 -4.05
CA LEU A 90 -13.18 -7.53 -2.72
C LEU A 90 -11.93 -6.64 -2.71
N ALA A 91 -10.90 -7.00 -3.48
CA ALA A 91 -9.65 -6.25 -3.54
C ALA A 91 -9.85 -4.83 -4.10
N LYS A 92 -10.71 -4.66 -5.12
CA LYS A 92 -11.01 -3.36 -5.75
C LYS A 92 -11.52 -2.30 -4.75
N PRO A 93 -12.61 -2.52 -3.98
CA PRO A 93 -13.07 -1.57 -2.99
C PRO A 93 -12.13 -1.48 -1.78
N ARG A 94 -11.37 -2.53 -1.41
CA ARG A 94 -10.39 -2.45 -0.31
C ARG A 94 -9.20 -1.56 -0.63
N THR A 95 -8.73 -1.58 -1.87
CA THR A 95 -7.62 -0.74 -2.36
C THR A 95 -8.07 0.63 -2.83
N GLY A 96 -9.36 0.78 -3.13
CA GLY A 96 -9.91 1.97 -3.78
C GLY A 96 -9.54 2.08 -5.26
N MET A 97 -8.86 1.07 -5.81
CA MET A 97 -8.52 0.92 -7.23
C MET A 97 -9.64 0.19 -7.95
N ALA A 98 -10.85 0.73 -7.81
CA ALA A 98 -12.05 0.21 -8.43
C ALA A 98 -12.37 1.00 -9.70
N ARG A 99 -13.04 0.41 -10.69
CA ARG A 99 -13.52 1.10 -11.91
C ARG A 99 -14.68 2.08 -11.63
N LEU A 100 -14.67 2.77 -10.51
CA LEU A 100 -15.62 3.82 -10.13
C LEU A 100 -15.08 5.17 -10.60
N ASN A 101 -15.97 6.07 -11.02
CA ASN A 101 -15.58 7.35 -11.63
C ASN A 101 -14.68 8.20 -10.73
N GLY A 102 -14.84 8.10 -9.39
CA GLY A 102 -13.95 8.79 -8.45
C GLY A 102 -12.50 8.31 -8.43
N TYR A 103 -12.21 7.08 -8.86
CA TYR A 103 -10.84 6.61 -9.11
C TYR A 103 -10.41 6.90 -10.54
N LEU A 104 -11.28 6.60 -11.53
CA LEU A 104 -10.97 6.82 -12.95
C LEU A 104 -10.64 8.29 -13.26
N PHE A 105 -11.39 9.24 -12.73
CA PHE A 105 -11.12 10.66 -12.86
C PHE A 105 -9.76 11.05 -12.26
N ARG A 106 -9.38 10.46 -11.13
CA ARG A 106 -8.10 10.75 -10.45
C ARG A 106 -6.89 10.32 -11.29
N ILE A 107 -7.05 9.29 -12.11
CA ILE A 107 -6.02 8.79 -13.01
C ILE A 107 -6.20 9.30 -14.45
N ASN A 108 -7.07 10.30 -14.66
CA ASN A 108 -7.41 10.86 -15.97
C ASN A 108 -7.97 9.84 -16.99
N ALA A 109 -8.58 8.75 -16.52
CA ALA A 109 -9.23 7.74 -17.35
C ALA A 109 -10.73 8.02 -17.58
N ALA A 110 -11.30 9.01 -16.90
CA ALA A 110 -12.67 9.49 -17.09
C ALA A 110 -12.70 11.01 -16.98
N GLU A 111 -13.59 11.65 -17.74
CA GLU A 111 -13.73 13.12 -17.79
C GLU A 111 -14.41 13.71 -16.54
N ALA A 112 -15.22 12.91 -15.84
CA ALA A 112 -15.94 13.34 -14.64
C ALA A 112 -15.87 12.28 -13.53
N ASP A 113 -15.89 12.74 -12.28
CA ASP A 113 -15.90 11.86 -11.10
C ASP A 113 -17.31 11.53 -10.58
N GLN A 114 -18.35 12.11 -11.21
CA GLN A 114 -19.74 11.97 -10.82
C GLN A 114 -20.31 10.58 -11.10
N CYS A 115 -21.13 10.06 -10.18
CA CYS A 115 -21.86 8.81 -10.42
C CYS A 115 -22.99 9.04 -11.44
N ALA A 116 -23.30 8.02 -12.24
CA ALA A 116 -24.44 8.02 -13.16
C ALA A 116 -25.79 8.23 -12.46
N CYS A 117 -25.88 8.05 -11.13
CA CYS A 117 -27.08 8.39 -10.36
C CYS A 117 -27.27 9.91 -10.17
N GLY A 118 -26.27 10.73 -10.51
CA GLY A 118 -26.32 12.19 -10.45
C GLY A 118 -26.12 12.82 -9.07
N GLN A 119 -26.05 12.05 -7.99
CA GLN A 119 -26.11 12.62 -6.62
C GLN A 119 -24.79 13.05 -6.02
N ALA A 120 -23.71 12.32 -6.32
CA ALA A 120 -22.40 12.57 -5.75
C ALA A 120 -21.32 11.96 -6.64
N ARG A 121 -20.07 12.31 -6.33
CA ARG A 121 -18.87 11.62 -6.79
C ARG A 121 -18.99 10.11 -6.54
N GLU A 122 -18.67 9.32 -7.55
CA GLU A 122 -18.69 7.86 -7.46
C GLU A 122 -17.47 7.33 -6.71
N THR A 123 -17.60 7.22 -5.38
CA THR A 123 -16.60 6.62 -4.49
C THR A 123 -17.06 5.24 -4.03
N VAL A 124 -16.16 4.47 -3.40
CA VAL A 124 -16.52 3.19 -2.77
C VAL A 124 -17.63 3.36 -1.72
N ASP A 125 -17.59 4.45 -0.94
CA ASP A 125 -18.63 4.78 0.06
C ASP A 125 -19.98 5.02 -0.62
N HIS A 126 -19.99 5.84 -1.67
CA HIS A 126 -21.21 6.11 -2.43
C HIS A 126 -21.75 4.82 -3.06
N PHE A 127 -20.89 4.02 -3.68
CA PHE A 127 -21.25 2.76 -4.32
C PHE A 127 -21.87 1.76 -3.33
N LEU A 128 -21.23 1.54 -2.17
CA LEU A 128 -21.68 0.57 -1.16
C LEU A 128 -22.89 1.04 -0.36
N PHE A 129 -23.04 2.35 -0.08
CA PHE A 129 -23.97 2.79 0.98
C PHE A 129 -24.97 3.88 0.57
N ARG A 130 -24.77 4.59 -0.55
CA ARG A 130 -25.57 5.80 -0.83
C ARG A 130 -26.22 5.82 -2.20
N CYS A 131 -25.65 5.13 -3.18
CA CYS A 131 -26.15 5.13 -4.55
C CYS A 131 -27.57 4.55 -4.61
N ARG A 132 -28.54 5.39 -5.02
CA ARG A 132 -29.95 4.98 -5.13
C ARG A 132 -30.16 3.90 -6.20
N LYS A 133 -29.32 3.88 -7.23
CA LYS A 133 -29.35 2.86 -8.30
C LYS A 133 -29.19 1.44 -7.76
N TRP A 134 -28.42 1.28 -6.67
CA TRP A 134 -28.09 -0.04 -6.11
C TRP A 134 -28.89 -0.40 -4.87
N THR A 135 -29.95 0.36 -4.54
CA THR A 135 -30.72 0.18 -3.30
C THR A 135 -31.26 -1.23 -3.13
N VAL A 136 -31.80 -1.84 -4.20
CA VAL A 136 -32.39 -3.19 -4.15
C VAL A 136 -31.34 -4.25 -3.81
N TYR A 137 -30.11 -4.09 -4.30
CA TYR A 137 -29.01 -5.03 -4.05
C TYR A 137 -28.42 -4.92 -2.63
N ARG A 138 -28.68 -3.81 -1.91
CA ARG A 138 -28.11 -3.56 -0.57
C ARG A 138 -28.88 -4.22 0.56
N THR A 139 -30.01 -4.88 0.28
CA THR A 139 -30.89 -5.47 1.31
C THR A 139 -30.13 -6.40 2.26
N GLU A 140 -29.29 -7.28 1.72
CA GLU A 140 -28.52 -8.22 2.54
C GLU A 140 -27.48 -7.49 3.41
N MET A 141 -26.76 -6.51 2.85
CA MET A 141 -25.82 -5.70 3.62
C MET A 141 -26.51 -4.95 4.76
N LEU A 142 -27.73 -4.44 4.53
CA LEU A 142 -28.53 -3.76 5.56
C LEU A 142 -29.01 -4.69 6.67
N GLN A 143 -29.13 -5.99 6.40
CA GLN A 143 -29.50 -7.01 7.40
C GLN A 143 -28.32 -7.42 8.29
N CYS A 144 -27.08 -7.30 7.80
CA CYS A 144 -25.89 -7.67 8.58
C CYS A 144 -25.66 -6.80 9.83
N THR A 145 -26.21 -5.59 9.89
CA THR A 145 -25.97 -4.67 11.01
C THR A 145 -27.01 -3.56 11.11
N ASN A 146 -27.41 -3.23 12.34
CA ASN A 146 -28.20 -2.04 12.64
C ASN A 146 -27.33 -0.82 13.01
N THR A 147 -26.09 -1.05 13.44
CA THR A 147 -25.20 -0.04 14.02
C THR A 147 -24.12 0.46 13.04
N HIS A 148 -23.72 -0.38 12.08
CA HIS A 148 -22.55 -0.10 11.22
C HIS A 148 -22.92 0.19 9.74
N ARG A 149 -24.12 0.75 9.48
CA ARG A 149 -24.71 0.88 8.12
C ARG A 149 -23.89 1.66 7.07
N SER A 150 -22.85 2.38 7.47
CA SER A 150 -21.93 3.09 6.58
C SER A 150 -20.45 2.87 6.95
N ASN A 151 -20.15 1.81 7.70
CA ASN A 151 -18.78 1.51 8.10
C ASN A 151 -18.08 0.70 7.00
N ILE A 152 -17.21 1.36 6.25
CA ILE A 152 -16.45 0.71 5.16
C ILE A 152 -15.54 -0.41 5.67
N SER A 153 -14.92 -0.24 6.84
CA SER A 153 -14.04 -1.24 7.46
C SER A 153 -14.82 -2.51 7.79
N PHE A 154 -16.01 -2.36 8.39
CA PHE A 154 -16.90 -3.49 8.71
C PHE A 154 -17.26 -4.32 7.47
N PHE A 155 -17.73 -3.66 6.41
CA PHE A 155 -18.21 -4.32 5.20
C PHE A 155 -17.10 -4.85 4.29
N LEU A 156 -15.88 -4.32 4.41
CA LEU A 156 -14.73 -4.78 3.64
C LEU A 156 -13.76 -5.64 4.47
N GLY A 157 -14.06 -5.91 5.73
CA GLY A 157 -13.28 -6.78 6.61
C GLY A 157 -11.92 -6.18 7.04
N GLY A 158 -11.87 -4.88 7.22
CA GLY A 158 -10.71 -4.17 7.78
C GLY A 158 -11.00 -3.66 9.19
N LYS A 159 -9.93 -3.35 9.93
CA LYS A 159 -10.05 -2.79 11.29
C LYS A 159 -10.37 -1.30 11.23
N SER A 160 -11.43 -0.88 11.92
CA SER A 160 -11.79 0.52 12.14
C SER A 160 -10.93 1.12 13.27
N PRO A 161 -10.66 2.44 13.29
CA PRO A 161 -10.01 3.10 14.43
C PRO A 161 -10.76 2.93 15.76
N SER A 162 -12.07 2.68 15.71
CA SER A 162 -12.94 2.45 16.87
C SER A 162 -12.86 1.02 17.42
N ASP A 163 -12.23 0.10 16.71
CA ASP A 163 -12.23 -1.32 17.05
C ASP A 163 -11.14 -1.64 18.09
N ASP A 164 -11.47 -2.58 18.97
CA ASP A 164 -10.56 -3.03 20.03
C ASP A 164 -9.35 -3.82 19.49
N GLN A 165 -8.43 -4.19 20.39
CA GLN A 165 -7.23 -4.93 20.03
C GLN A 165 -7.49 -6.39 19.62
N ASN A 166 -8.58 -6.99 20.10
CA ASN A 166 -8.97 -8.39 19.86
C ASN A 166 -10.00 -8.53 18.72
N TRP A 167 -10.18 -7.47 17.93
CA TRP A 167 -11.14 -7.40 16.84
C TRP A 167 -10.92 -8.50 15.79
N THR A 168 -12.03 -9.00 15.25
CA THR A 168 -12.04 -9.94 14.13
C THR A 168 -13.01 -9.48 13.03
N PRO A 169 -12.69 -9.74 11.75
CA PRO A 169 -13.54 -9.32 10.65
C PRO A 169 -14.87 -10.07 10.64
N ASN A 170 -15.96 -9.35 10.39
CA ASN A 170 -17.27 -9.95 10.18
C ASN A 170 -17.35 -10.56 8.76
N LEU A 171 -17.16 -11.88 8.65
CA LEU A 171 -17.14 -12.57 7.36
C LEU A 171 -18.50 -12.57 6.66
N GLU A 172 -19.60 -12.49 7.39
CA GLU A 172 -20.95 -12.42 6.80
C GLU A 172 -21.16 -11.08 6.09
N ALA A 173 -20.80 -9.98 6.74
CA ALA A 173 -20.84 -8.64 6.15
C ALA A 173 -19.94 -8.53 4.91
N VAL A 174 -18.74 -9.12 4.96
CA VAL A 174 -17.82 -9.18 3.82
C VAL A 174 -18.45 -9.96 2.66
N ARG A 175 -19.03 -11.13 2.92
CA ARG A 175 -19.70 -11.93 1.88
C ARG A 175 -20.90 -11.21 1.29
N ALA A 176 -21.70 -10.51 2.10
CA ALA A 176 -22.78 -9.67 1.62
C ALA A 176 -22.27 -8.55 0.69
N SER A 177 -21.16 -7.88 1.04
CA SER A 177 -20.53 -6.86 0.17
C SER A 177 -20.02 -7.43 -1.15
N ILE A 178 -19.47 -8.65 -1.12
CA ILE A 178 -19.01 -9.34 -2.34
C ILE A 178 -20.19 -9.69 -3.24
N ARG A 179 -21.25 -10.30 -2.68
CA ARG A 179 -22.48 -10.64 -3.43
C ARG A 179 -23.13 -9.40 -4.01
N PHE A 180 -23.21 -8.32 -3.23
CA PHE A 180 -23.65 -7.01 -3.70
C PHE A 180 -22.83 -6.57 -4.93
N ALA A 181 -21.50 -6.51 -4.80
CA ALA A 181 -20.65 -6.00 -5.87
C ALA A 181 -20.73 -6.86 -7.15
N ILE A 182 -20.78 -8.19 -7.00
CA ILE A 182 -20.98 -9.12 -8.13
C ILE A 182 -22.35 -8.89 -8.78
N ALA A 183 -23.43 -8.79 -8.00
CA ALA A 183 -24.78 -8.64 -8.53
C ALA A 183 -24.97 -7.32 -9.29
N THR A 184 -24.25 -6.26 -8.90
CA THR A 184 -24.29 -4.99 -9.64
C THR A 184 -23.51 -5.02 -10.96
N GLY A 185 -22.54 -5.93 -11.11
CA GLY A 185 -21.58 -5.93 -12.23
C GLY A 185 -20.73 -4.67 -12.36
N ARG A 186 -20.88 -3.69 -11.46
CA ARG A 186 -20.28 -2.34 -11.60
C ARG A 186 -18.76 -2.37 -11.54
N LEU A 187 -18.20 -3.36 -10.86
CA LEU A 187 -16.77 -3.51 -10.65
C LEU A 187 -16.10 -4.47 -11.64
N ASP A 188 -16.85 -5.11 -12.55
CA ASP A 188 -16.28 -6.06 -13.49
C ASP A 188 -15.41 -5.38 -14.54
N ALA A 189 -14.43 -6.13 -15.05
CA ALA A 189 -13.66 -5.72 -16.22
C ALA A 189 -14.46 -6.18 -17.44
N THR A 190 -15.11 -5.23 -18.12
CA THR A 190 -15.54 -5.42 -19.52
C THR A 190 -14.34 -5.59 -20.42
#